data_AF-A0AAW2MMM6-F1
#
_entry.id   AF-A0AAW2MMM6-F1
#
_cell.length_a   1.000
_cell.length_b   1.000
_cell.length_c   1.000
_cell.angle_alpha   90.00
_cell.angle_beta   90.00
_cell.angle_gamma   90.00
#
_symmetry.space_group_name_H-M   'P 1'
#
loop_
_entity.id
_entity.type
_entity.pdbx_description
1 polymer ?
#
loop_
_entity_poly.entity_id
_entity_poly.type
_entity_poly.pdbx_seq_one_letter_code
_entity_poly.pdbx_strand_id
1 'polypeptide(L)'
;MGKPLCTILFLLLFINCCFSWKKDEFRNCNQTPFCKRARSRKPGACSLIATDVSVSDGDLVAKLISKENNQDNSENQGKPIKPLVLRISAYQDGVMRVKIDEDQSLGPRKKRFEVPDVIVSEFLEKKLWLQRMKEEKNEDGSGTLSVVYLSDGFEGVIRHDPFEVFVRESGKKGKKVLSLNSNGLFDFEQLRDKKEENEDWEERFRSHTDSRPYGPQSISFDVSFYDADFVYGIPEHATSLALKPTKGPGVEDSEPYRLFNLDVFEYIHDSPFGLYGSIPFMISHGKSRGSSGFFWLNAAEMQIDVLGPGWNDEFSSVLLLPSDQKRVDTLWMSEAGVVDAFFFVGPGPKDVVKQYTSVTGAPALPQLFAVAYHQCRWNYRDEEDVYNVDAKFDEHDIHMMFCGLILSILMGRGILHGTSRYFPTQKRCRRS
;
A
#
# COMPACT_ATOMS: atom_id res chain seq x y z
N MET A 1 17.60 22.32 -58.76
CA MET A 1 17.78 21.17 -57.84
C MET A 1 17.15 21.45 -56.47
N GLY A 2 15.85 21.76 -56.40
CA GLY A 2 15.21 22.21 -55.13
C GLY A 2 13.88 21.52 -54.76
N LYS A 3 13.41 20.58 -55.57
CA LYS A 3 12.13 19.86 -55.32
C LYS A 3 12.20 18.69 -54.32
N PRO A 4 13.30 17.91 -54.19
CA PRO A 4 13.32 16.77 -53.25
C PRO A 4 13.48 17.19 -51.78
N LEU A 5 14.01 18.38 -51.49
CA LEU A 5 14.22 18.86 -50.12
C LEU A 5 12.90 19.24 -49.43
N CYS A 6 11.97 19.87 -50.17
CA CYS A 6 10.64 20.22 -49.65
C CYS A 6 9.78 18.99 -49.35
N THR A 7 9.92 17.91 -50.12
CA THR A 7 9.15 16.66 -49.92
C THR A 7 9.63 15.89 -48.70
N ILE A 8 10.94 15.89 -48.42
CA ILE A 8 11.51 15.30 -47.20
C ILE A 8 11.10 16.09 -45.95
N LEU A 9 11.09 17.42 -46.03
CA LEU A 9 10.65 18.28 -44.93
C LEU A 9 9.15 18.09 -44.61
N PHE A 10 8.32 17.88 -45.65
CA PHE A 10 6.90 17.58 -45.48
C PHE A 10 6.65 16.18 -44.90
N LEU A 11 7.50 15.18 -45.21
CA LEU A 11 7.41 13.84 -44.61
C LEU A 11 7.81 13.84 -43.13
N LEU A 12 8.79 14.65 -42.73
CA LEU A 12 9.20 14.80 -41.32
C LEU A 12 8.10 15.44 -40.45
N LEU A 13 7.24 16.29 -41.04
CA LEU A 13 6.08 16.88 -40.35
C LEU A 13 4.94 15.88 -40.04
N PHE A 14 4.98 14.67 -40.63
CA PHE A 14 4.00 13.60 -40.38
C PHE A 14 4.54 12.48 -39.48
N ILE A 15 5.74 12.62 -38.92
CA ILE A 15 6.22 11.71 -37.87
C ILE A 15 5.52 12.08 -36.56
N ASN A 16 4.25 11.66 -36.43
CA ASN A 16 3.66 11.53 -35.12
C ASN A 16 4.44 10.42 -34.41
N CYS A 17 5.21 10.79 -33.38
CA CYS A 17 5.74 9.81 -32.45
C CYS A 17 4.53 9.16 -31.76
N CYS A 18 4.13 7.98 -32.23
CA CYS A 18 3.22 7.13 -31.47
C CYS A 18 3.99 6.62 -30.26
N PHE A 19 3.85 7.29 -29.12
CA PHE A 19 4.26 6.72 -27.85
C PHE A 19 3.31 5.55 -27.55
N SER A 20 3.86 4.36 -27.33
CA SER A 20 3.07 3.16 -27.02
C SER A 20 2.37 3.26 -25.67
N TRP A 21 3.06 3.82 -24.68
CA TRP A 21 2.47 4.17 -23.39
C TRP A 21 1.75 5.52 -23.47
N LYS A 22 0.44 5.50 -23.19
CA LYS A 22 -0.39 6.70 -23.16
C LYS A 22 -0.50 7.25 -21.74
N LYS A 23 0.49 8.04 -21.34
CA LYS A 23 0.55 8.67 -20.00
C LYS A 23 -0.70 9.46 -19.64
N ASP A 24 -1.35 10.09 -20.63
CA ASP A 24 -2.54 10.92 -20.47
C ASP A 24 -3.80 10.14 -20.05
N GLU A 25 -3.79 8.81 -20.16
CA GLU A 25 -4.91 7.97 -19.74
C GLU A 25 -4.88 7.69 -18.23
N PHE A 26 -3.82 8.09 -17.54
CA PHE A 26 -3.62 7.79 -16.14
C PHE A 26 -3.39 9.06 -15.32
N ARG A 27 -4.05 9.13 -14.16
CA ARG A 27 -3.85 10.23 -13.21
C ARG A 27 -2.44 10.16 -12.60
N ASN A 28 -1.80 11.31 -12.51
CA ASN A 28 -0.66 11.52 -11.61
C ASN A 28 -1.13 11.96 -10.21
N CYS A 29 -0.22 12.04 -9.25
CA CYS A 29 -0.56 12.44 -7.87
C CYS A 29 -1.17 13.85 -7.81
N ASN A 30 -0.69 14.79 -8.64
CA ASN A 30 -1.23 16.16 -8.69
C ASN A 30 -2.67 16.24 -9.23
N GLN A 31 -3.07 15.28 -10.07
CA GLN A 31 -4.43 15.09 -10.57
C GLN A 31 -5.30 14.25 -9.63
N THR A 32 -4.71 13.66 -8.59
CA THR A 32 -5.39 12.79 -7.62
C THR A 32 -5.54 13.55 -6.30
N PRO A 33 -6.73 14.09 -5.97
CA PRO A 33 -6.83 15.09 -4.91
C PRO A 33 -6.37 14.63 -3.53
N PHE A 34 -6.64 13.39 -3.14
CA PHE A 34 -6.15 12.87 -1.86
C PHE A 34 -4.62 12.79 -1.81
N CYS A 35 -3.98 12.33 -2.90
CA CYS A 35 -2.54 12.27 -3.00
C CYS A 35 -1.93 13.67 -2.94
N LYS A 36 -2.47 14.62 -3.73
CA LYS A 36 -2.01 16.01 -3.73
C LYS A 36 -2.08 16.63 -2.32
N ARG A 37 -3.20 16.45 -1.61
CA ARG A 37 -3.37 16.95 -0.24
C ARG A 37 -2.35 16.33 0.70
N ALA A 38 -2.20 15.01 0.70
CA ALA A 38 -1.26 14.31 1.58
C ALA A 38 0.21 14.69 1.29
N ARG A 39 0.62 14.74 0.01
CA ARG A 39 1.98 15.18 -0.39
C ARG A 39 2.30 16.63 0.00
N SER A 40 1.31 17.51 0.08
CA SER A 40 1.52 18.92 0.50
C SER A 40 1.67 19.12 2.00
N ARG A 41 1.37 18.11 2.82
CA ARG A 41 1.52 18.21 4.28
C ARG A 41 2.99 18.28 4.67
N LYS A 42 3.26 19.15 5.65
CA LYS A 42 4.58 19.29 6.25
C LYS A 42 4.71 18.36 7.47
N PRO A 43 5.92 17.87 7.79
CA PRO A 43 6.17 17.17 9.05
C PRO A 43 5.66 17.96 10.26
N GLY A 44 5.10 17.26 11.24
CA GLY A 44 4.50 17.85 12.45
C GLY A 44 3.09 18.41 12.27
N ALA A 45 2.45 18.21 11.11
CA ALA A 45 1.09 18.70 10.85
C ALA A 45 -0.01 17.95 11.64
N CYS A 46 0.26 16.75 12.14
CA CYS A 46 -0.69 15.97 12.93
C CYS A 46 -0.99 16.67 14.26
N SER A 47 -2.26 17.07 14.46
CA SER A 47 -2.74 17.70 15.70
C SER A 47 -3.35 16.72 16.70
N LEU A 48 -3.37 15.42 16.37
CA LEU A 48 -4.00 14.41 17.21
C LEU A 48 -3.10 14.00 18.37
N ILE A 49 -3.72 13.81 19.52
CA ILE A 49 -3.11 13.22 20.72
C ILE A 49 -3.88 11.98 21.15
N ALA A 50 -3.18 11.00 21.72
CA ALA A 50 -3.82 9.82 22.32
C ALA A 50 -4.23 10.08 23.77
N THR A 51 -5.49 9.81 24.08
CA THR A 51 -6.09 9.94 25.43
C THR A 51 -6.86 8.68 25.78
N ASP A 52 -7.32 8.58 27.04
CA ASP A 52 -8.12 7.45 27.53
C ASP A 52 -7.49 6.07 27.26
N VAL A 53 -6.16 5.99 27.32
CA VAL A 53 -5.44 4.75 27.01
C VAL A 53 -5.71 3.71 28.09
N SER A 54 -6.22 2.56 27.69
CA SER A 54 -6.61 1.49 28.61
C SER A 54 -6.55 0.13 27.92
N VAL A 55 -6.55 -0.95 28.70
CA VAL A 55 -6.65 -2.31 28.16
C VAL A 55 -8.11 -2.76 28.23
N SER A 56 -8.67 -3.17 27.10
CA SER A 56 -10.06 -3.62 26.98
C SER A 56 -10.14 -4.76 25.98
N ASP A 57 -10.81 -5.86 26.34
CA ASP A 57 -11.02 -7.03 25.49
C ASP A 57 -9.70 -7.61 24.90
N GLY A 58 -8.66 -7.62 25.72
CA GLY A 58 -7.33 -8.09 25.34
C GLY A 58 -6.58 -7.18 24.37
N ASP A 59 -7.12 -6.01 24.02
CA ASP A 59 -6.47 -4.98 23.20
C ASP A 59 -6.06 -3.78 24.05
N LEU A 60 -5.06 -3.04 23.60
CA LEU A 60 -4.79 -1.68 24.07
C LEU A 60 -5.65 -0.72 23.25
N VAL A 61 -6.52 0.02 23.91
CA VAL A 61 -7.48 0.94 23.29
C VAL A 61 -7.18 2.37 23.72
N ALA A 62 -7.24 3.31 22.78
CA ALA A 62 -7.07 4.73 23.03
C ALA A 62 -8.05 5.55 22.18
N LYS A 63 -8.36 6.77 22.60
CA LYS A 63 -9.04 7.76 21.77
C LYS A 63 -8.04 8.73 21.19
N LEU A 64 -8.19 9.07 19.92
CA LEU A 64 -7.42 10.12 19.28
C LEU A 64 -8.28 11.37 19.13
N ILE A 65 -7.84 12.48 19.72
CA ILE A 65 -8.55 13.76 19.72
C ILE A 65 -7.63 14.88 19.22
N SER A 66 -8.22 15.92 18.61
CA SER A 66 -7.47 17.11 18.21
C SER A 66 -7.07 17.94 19.44
N LYS A 67 -5.81 18.39 19.48
CA LYS A 67 -5.27 19.28 20.53
C LYS A 67 -6.05 20.59 20.66
N GLU A 68 -6.63 21.09 19.57
CA GLU A 68 -7.40 22.34 19.54
C GLU A 68 -8.74 22.24 20.28
N ASN A 69 -9.32 21.04 20.40
CA ASN A 69 -10.58 20.84 21.15
C ASN A 69 -10.40 21.03 22.68
N ASN A 70 -9.17 21.17 23.18
CA ASN A 70 -8.87 21.42 24.60
C ASN A 70 -8.74 22.92 24.94
N GLN A 71 -8.82 23.82 23.96
CA GLN A 71 -8.86 25.25 24.20
C GLN A 71 -10.26 25.77 23.87
N ASP A 72 -11.06 26.00 24.91
CA ASP A 72 -12.25 26.85 24.84
C ASP A 72 -11.84 28.21 24.28
N ASN A 73 -12.07 28.44 22.98
CA ASN A 73 -12.27 29.78 22.43
C ASN A 73 -13.07 29.73 21.13
N SER A 74 -14.11 30.55 21.15
CA SER A 74 -15.16 30.75 20.15
C SER A 74 -14.66 31.27 18.80
N GLU A 75 -15.55 31.13 17.80
CA GLU A 75 -15.65 31.94 16.56
C GLU A 75 -15.07 31.44 15.23
N ASN A 76 -14.75 30.15 15.07
CA ASN A 76 -14.69 29.56 13.72
C ASN A 76 -15.55 28.30 13.63
N GLN A 77 -16.61 28.39 12.81
CA GLN A 77 -17.63 27.35 12.62
C GLN A 77 -17.07 26.09 11.92
N GLY A 78 -16.41 25.23 12.69
CA GLY A 78 -16.19 23.82 12.35
C GLY A 78 -16.75 22.96 13.48
N LYS A 79 -17.56 21.92 13.17
CA LYS A 79 -17.97 20.95 14.20
C LYS A 79 -16.69 20.35 14.85
N PRO A 80 -16.67 20.10 16.17
CA PRO A 80 -15.54 19.45 16.81
C PRO A 80 -15.27 18.10 16.13
N ILE A 81 -14.00 17.85 15.80
CA ILE A 81 -13.55 16.56 15.24
C ILE A 81 -13.96 15.47 16.23
N LYS A 82 -14.75 14.49 15.77
CA LYS A 82 -15.16 13.37 16.62
C LYS A 82 -13.91 12.56 16.99
N PRO A 83 -13.84 11.98 18.20
CA PRO A 83 -12.71 11.12 18.55
C PRO A 83 -12.62 9.93 17.59
N LEU A 84 -11.40 9.57 17.19
CA LEU A 84 -11.12 8.29 16.55
C LEU A 84 -10.81 7.25 17.63
N VAL A 85 -11.07 5.99 17.33
CA VAL A 85 -10.77 4.86 18.22
C VAL A 85 -9.56 4.11 17.67
N LEU A 86 -8.46 4.13 18.43
CA LEU A 86 -7.26 3.34 18.18
C LEU A 86 -7.34 2.04 18.98
N ARG A 87 -7.05 0.90 18.33
CA ARG A 87 -6.89 -0.42 18.95
C ARG A 87 -5.56 -1.03 18.52
N ILE A 88 -4.79 -1.51 19.49
CA ILE A 88 -3.56 -2.27 19.26
C ILE A 88 -3.76 -3.69 19.81
N SER A 89 -3.59 -4.67 18.93
CA SER A 89 -3.64 -6.09 19.26
C SER A 89 -2.26 -6.71 19.08
N ALA A 90 -1.86 -7.55 20.02
CA ALA A 90 -0.63 -8.35 19.92
C ALA A 90 -0.98 -9.80 19.56
N TYR A 91 -0.16 -10.43 18.74
CA TYR A 91 -0.32 -11.83 18.35
C TYR A 91 0.94 -12.62 18.67
N GLN A 92 0.81 -13.95 18.76
CA GLN A 92 1.96 -14.84 18.77
C GLN A 92 2.84 -14.56 17.53
N ASP A 93 4.13 -14.89 17.61
CA ASP A 93 5.13 -14.63 16.57
C ASP A 93 5.53 -13.15 16.39
N GLY A 94 5.18 -12.26 17.33
CA GLY A 94 5.71 -10.88 17.39
C GLY A 94 5.01 -9.89 16.48
N VAL A 95 3.85 -10.27 15.94
CA VAL A 95 3.04 -9.42 15.07
C VAL A 95 2.18 -8.48 15.91
N MET A 96 2.27 -7.18 15.64
CA MET A 96 1.40 -6.17 16.22
C MET A 96 0.45 -5.63 15.16
N ARG A 97 -0.85 -5.61 15.45
CA ARG A 97 -1.89 -5.05 14.58
C ARG A 97 -2.40 -3.75 15.17
N VAL A 98 -2.51 -2.72 14.34
CA VAL A 98 -2.99 -1.38 14.69
C VAL A 98 -4.24 -1.10 13.86
N LYS A 99 -5.36 -0.84 14.53
CA LYS A 99 -6.60 -0.39 13.89
C LYS A 99 -7.00 0.99 14.37
N ILE A 100 -7.38 1.87 13.44
CA ILE A 100 -7.96 3.19 13.76
C ILE A 100 -9.18 3.41 12.88
N ASP A 101 -10.30 3.75 13.51
CA ASP A 101 -11.55 4.07 12.83
C ASP A 101 -12.31 5.18 13.58
N GLU A 102 -13.35 5.71 12.94
CA GLU A 102 -14.32 6.61 13.57
C GLU A 102 -15.10 5.87 14.67
N ASP A 103 -15.40 6.56 15.78
CA ASP A 103 -16.19 5.98 16.86
C ASP A 103 -17.62 5.66 16.41
N GLN A 104 -17.91 4.37 16.25
CA GLN A 104 -19.21 3.87 15.80
C GLN A 104 -20.35 4.20 16.78
N SER A 105 -20.05 4.40 18.07
CA SER A 105 -21.05 4.79 19.07
C SER A 105 -21.57 6.22 18.86
N LEU A 106 -20.80 7.06 18.17
CA LEU A 106 -21.16 8.43 17.81
C LEU A 106 -21.97 8.51 16.50
N GLY A 107 -22.46 7.35 16.02
CA GLY A 107 -23.32 7.23 14.84
C GLY A 107 -22.69 7.84 13.58
N PRO A 108 -21.53 7.35 13.11
CA PRO A 108 -21.00 7.78 11.82
C PRO A 108 -21.99 7.40 10.71
N ARG A 109 -22.04 8.22 9.66
CA ARG A 109 -23.05 8.07 8.59
C ARG A 109 -22.96 6.75 7.85
N LYS A 110 -21.73 6.25 7.69
CA LYS A 110 -21.42 5.04 6.96
C LYS A 110 -20.24 4.39 7.65
N LYS A 111 -20.33 3.07 7.82
CA LYS A 111 -19.18 2.28 8.24
C LYS A 111 -18.11 2.34 7.15
N ARG A 112 -16.88 2.69 7.51
CA ARG A 112 -15.74 2.64 6.58
C ARG A 112 -15.48 1.21 6.16
N PHE A 113 -14.93 1.06 4.95
CA PHE A 113 -14.65 -0.26 4.41
C PHE A 113 -13.50 -0.91 5.20
N GLU A 114 -13.74 -2.11 5.70
CA GLU A 114 -12.74 -2.98 6.30
C GLU A 114 -12.55 -4.16 5.34
N VAL A 115 -11.30 -4.50 5.01
CA VAL A 115 -11.00 -5.53 4.01
C VAL A 115 -11.36 -6.93 4.57
N PRO A 116 -12.32 -7.65 3.95
CA PRO A 116 -12.63 -9.02 4.34
C PRO A 116 -11.66 -10.02 3.68
N ASP A 117 -11.69 -11.28 4.15
CA ASP A 117 -11.13 -12.47 3.49
C ASP A 117 -9.61 -12.53 3.23
N VAL A 118 -8.86 -11.48 3.55
CA VAL A 118 -7.38 -11.48 3.43
C VAL A 118 -6.70 -12.10 4.64
N ILE A 119 -7.27 -11.91 5.84
CA ILE A 119 -6.69 -12.45 7.08
C ILE A 119 -7.21 -13.87 7.28
N VAL A 120 -6.30 -14.83 7.43
CA VAL A 120 -6.67 -16.22 7.70
C VAL A 120 -7.19 -16.39 9.14
N SER A 121 -8.20 -17.23 9.32
CA SER A 121 -8.88 -17.40 10.61
C SER A 121 -7.93 -17.89 11.71
N GLU A 122 -6.99 -18.77 11.35
CA GLU A 122 -5.99 -19.35 12.25
C GLU A 122 -5.05 -18.29 12.85
N PHE A 123 -4.86 -17.16 12.15
CA PHE A 123 -4.10 -16.04 12.69
C PHE A 123 -4.82 -15.38 13.86
N LEU A 124 -6.14 -15.20 13.74
CA LEU A 124 -6.93 -14.50 14.74
C LEU A 124 -6.96 -15.27 16.08
N GLU A 125 -6.89 -16.60 16.02
CA GLU A 125 -6.80 -17.47 17.20
C GLU A 125 -5.49 -17.33 17.98
N LYS A 126 -4.45 -16.77 17.36
CA LYS A 126 -3.14 -16.51 17.99
C LYS A 126 -3.08 -15.18 18.75
N LYS A 127 -4.20 -14.47 18.92
CA LYS A 127 -4.24 -13.20 19.66
C LYS A 127 -3.77 -13.40 21.10
N LEU A 128 -2.83 -12.57 21.54
CA LEU A 128 -2.38 -12.51 22.92
C LEU A 128 -3.34 -11.64 23.74
N TRP A 129 -3.75 -12.14 24.91
CA TRP A 129 -4.64 -11.41 25.79
C TRP A 129 -3.84 -10.42 26.65
N LEU A 130 -3.82 -9.14 26.25
CA LEU A 130 -3.17 -8.10 27.03
C LEU A 130 -3.90 -7.93 28.37
N GLN A 131 -3.16 -8.05 29.48
CA GLN A 131 -3.72 -7.90 30.83
C GLN A 131 -3.37 -6.56 31.49
N ARG A 132 -2.21 -6.01 31.14
CA ARG A 132 -1.67 -4.80 31.75
C ARG A 132 -0.93 -4.00 30.69
N MET A 133 -0.94 -2.69 30.86
CA MET A 133 -0.04 -1.77 30.18
C MET A 133 0.87 -1.12 31.21
N LYS A 134 2.05 -0.70 30.77
CA LYS A 134 2.97 0.10 31.58
C LYS A 134 2.94 1.52 31.07
N GLU A 135 2.81 2.47 31.98
CA GLU A 135 2.97 3.88 31.67
C GLU A 135 4.41 4.32 31.98
N GLU A 136 5.06 4.97 31.01
CA GLU A 136 6.41 5.49 31.13
C GLU A 136 6.44 6.96 30.71
N LYS A 137 7.35 7.74 31.29
CA LYS A 137 7.70 9.04 30.73
C LYS A 137 8.75 8.85 29.66
N ASN A 138 8.61 9.56 28.54
CA ASN A 138 9.62 9.57 27.49
C ASN A 138 10.94 10.16 28.02
N GLU A 139 12.09 9.65 27.56
CA GLU A 139 13.40 10.02 28.11
C GLU A 139 13.78 11.48 27.82
N ASP A 140 13.29 12.02 26.71
CA ASP A 140 13.41 13.43 26.30
C ASP A 140 12.45 14.38 27.06
N GLY A 141 11.60 13.84 27.94
CA GLY A 141 10.55 14.59 28.64
C GLY A 141 9.37 15.00 27.76
N SER A 142 9.30 14.55 26.51
CA SER A 142 8.35 15.04 25.50
C SER A 142 6.94 14.45 25.59
N GLY A 143 6.67 13.49 26.47
CA GLY A 143 5.32 12.97 26.64
C GLY A 143 5.20 11.68 27.44
N THR A 144 3.95 11.22 27.58
CA THR A 144 3.60 9.93 28.19
C THR A 144 3.63 8.82 27.15
N LEU A 145 4.16 7.66 27.54
CA LEU A 145 4.22 6.44 26.75
C LEU A 145 3.36 5.37 27.41
N SER A 146 2.49 4.72 26.65
CA SER A 146 1.81 3.49 27.06
C SER A 146 2.44 2.31 26.34
N VAL A 147 2.95 1.35 27.11
CA VAL A 147 3.79 0.24 26.64
C VAL A 147 3.09 -1.09 26.92
N VAL A 148 3.06 -1.95 25.91
CA VAL A 148 2.56 -3.33 26.00
C VAL A 148 3.60 -4.31 25.45
N TYR A 149 3.68 -5.48 26.07
CA TYR A 149 4.58 -6.54 25.61
C TYR A 149 3.98 -7.26 24.39
N LEU A 150 4.82 -7.56 23.39
CA LEU A 150 4.43 -8.34 22.20
C LEU A 150 4.91 -9.79 22.36
N SER A 151 6.08 -10.11 21.83
CA SER A 151 6.82 -11.35 22.05
C SER A 151 8.31 -11.11 21.79
N ASP A 152 9.15 -12.10 22.09
CA ASP A 152 10.56 -12.15 21.66
C ASP A 152 11.40 -10.93 22.05
N GLY A 153 11.09 -10.33 23.20
CA GLY A 153 11.79 -9.12 23.66
C GLY A 153 11.44 -7.87 22.87
N PHE A 154 10.22 -7.77 22.33
CA PHE A 154 9.69 -6.55 21.72
C PHE A 154 8.48 -5.99 22.48
N GLU A 155 8.35 -4.67 22.42
CA GLU A 155 7.28 -3.89 23.04
C GLU A 155 6.58 -3.03 21.97
N GLY A 156 5.25 -3.01 22.02
CA GLY A 156 4.41 -2.05 21.30
C GLY A 156 4.17 -0.83 22.18
N VAL A 157 4.29 0.37 21.59
CA VAL A 157 4.26 1.62 22.34
C VAL A 157 3.36 2.64 21.65
N ILE A 158 2.53 3.32 22.43
CA ILE A 158 1.80 4.54 22.05
C ILE A 158 2.48 5.73 22.73
N ARG A 159 2.98 6.70 21.96
CA ARG A 159 3.29 8.04 22.47
C ARG A 159 2.04 8.90 22.39
N HIS A 160 1.70 9.57 23.49
CA HIS A 160 0.44 10.30 23.62
C HIS A 160 0.45 11.62 22.85
N ASP A 161 1.46 12.46 23.08
CA ASP A 161 1.67 13.75 22.39
C ASP A 161 3.16 13.91 22.05
N PRO A 162 3.52 14.16 20.78
CA PRO A 162 2.68 14.00 19.59
C PRO A 162 2.37 12.51 19.34
N PHE A 163 1.18 12.23 18.83
CA PHE A 163 0.72 10.86 18.58
C PHE A 163 1.71 10.05 17.74
N GLU A 164 2.17 8.90 18.24
CA GLU A 164 3.04 7.97 17.51
C GLU A 164 2.75 6.54 17.98
N VAL A 165 2.73 5.57 17.07
CA VAL A 165 2.64 4.14 17.41
C VAL A 165 3.87 3.44 16.87
N PHE A 166 4.64 2.79 17.73
CA PHE A 166 5.88 2.15 17.31
C PHE A 166 6.14 0.84 18.04
N VAL A 167 6.99 0.01 17.42
CA VAL A 167 7.57 -1.16 18.07
C VAL A 167 9.02 -0.87 18.41
N ARG A 168 9.47 -1.30 19.58
CA ARG A 168 10.87 -1.24 20.01
C ARG A 168 11.31 -2.55 20.64
N GLU A 169 12.62 -2.75 20.74
CA GLU A 169 13.19 -3.77 21.62
C GLU A 169 12.77 -3.50 23.09
N SER A 170 12.68 -4.55 23.91
CA SER A 170 12.20 -4.43 25.29
C SER A 170 13.12 -3.57 26.15
N GLY A 171 12.51 -2.81 27.06
CA GLY A 171 13.21 -1.93 27.98
C GLY A 171 13.21 -0.45 27.55
N LYS A 172 13.44 0.42 28.54
CA LYS A 172 13.32 1.89 28.36
C LYS A 172 14.22 2.46 27.26
N LYS A 173 15.40 1.86 27.05
CA LYS A 173 16.40 2.25 26.05
C LYS A 173 16.38 1.35 24.81
N GLY A 174 15.34 0.53 24.65
CA GLY A 174 15.21 -0.35 23.51
C GLY A 174 15.13 0.44 22.21
N LYS A 175 15.86 -0.01 21.19
CA LYS A 175 15.88 0.67 19.89
C LYS A 175 14.54 0.51 19.20
N LYS A 176 14.05 1.59 18.58
CA LYS A 176 12.87 1.54 17.72
C LYS A 176 13.12 0.61 16.54
N VAL A 177 12.09 -0.14 16.16
CA VAL A 177 12.09 -1.07 15.02
C VAL A 177 11.43 -0.41 13.82
N LEU A 178 10.16 -0.09 14.00
CA LEU A 178 9.34 0.57 13.03
C LEU A 178 8.32 1.44 13.75
N SER A 179 7.97 2.55 13.14
CA SER A 179 7.04 3.52 13.70
C SER A 179 6.05 4.01 12.67
N LEU A 180 4.82 4.25 13.11
CA LEU A 180 3.78 4.96 12.39
C LEU A 180 3.60 6.33 13.04
N ASN A 181 3.57 7.36 12.20
CA ASN A 181 3.41 8.76 12.58
C ASN A 181 4.59 9.40 13.33
N SER A 182 5.81 8.91 13.13
CA SER A 182 6.99 9.50 13.78
C SER A 182 7.31 10.92 13.29
N ASN A 183 6.87 11.27 12.07
CA ASN A 183 7.03 12.59 11.47
C ASN A 183 5.77 13.45 11.56
N GLY A 184 4.72 12.99 12.24
CA GLY A 184 3.48 13.76 12.38
C GLY A 184 2.75 13.98 11.05
N LEU A 185 2.81 13.02 10.11
CA LEU A 185 2.08 13.08 8.84
C LEU A 185 0.73 12.33 8.86
N PHE A 186 0.33 11.79 10.01
CA PHE A 186 -0.95 11.11 10.19
C PHE A 186 -2.11 12.09 10.01
N ASP A 187 -3.01 11.71 9.11
CA ASP A 187 -4.26 12.37 8.86
C ASP A 187 -5.36 11.35 8.56
N PHE A 188 -6.55 11.70 9.00
CA PHE A 188 -7.74 10.91 8.79
C PHE A 188 -8.89 11.85 8.47
N GLU A 189 -9.24 11.97 7.19
CA GLU A 189 -10.35 12.82 6.75
C GLU A 189 -11.67 12.15 7.13
N GLN A 190 -12.32 12.61 8.20
CA GLN A 190 -13.59 12.03 8.67
C GLN A 190 -14.74 12.27 7.70
N LEU A 191 -15.67 11.32 7.64
CA LEU A 191 -16.86 11.42 6.80
C LEU A 191 -17.73 12.61 7.23
N ARG A 192 -18.09 13.47 6.28
CA ARG A 192 -18.90 14.67 6.53
C ARG A 192 -20.01 14.88 5.51
N ASP A 193 -20.96 15.70 5.90
CA ASP A 193 -22.11 16.10 5.08
C ASP A 193 -21.69 17.24 4.17
N LYS A 194 -22.24 17.29 2.95
CA LYS A 194 -22.06 18.44 2.06
C LYS A 194 -22.74 19.62 2.74
N LYS A 195 -21.95 20.58 3.21
CA LYS A 195 -22.45 21.63 4.12
C LYS A 195 -23.17 22.76 3.38
N GLU A 196 -22.91 22.92 2.07
CA GLU A 196 -23.49 24.01 1.26
C GLU A 196 -23.74 23.59 -0.20
N GLU A 197 -24.64 24.30 -0.89
CA GLU A 197 -24.89 24.18 -2.33
C GLU A 197 -23.63 24.45 -3.18
N ASN A 198 -22.63 25.17 -2.63
CA ASN A 198 -21.39 25.57 -3.31
C ASN A 198 -20.20 24.61 -3.14
N GLU A 199 -20.29 23.56 -2.31
CA GLU A 199 -19.19 22.58 -2.18
C GLU A 199 -19.27 21.53 -3.30
N ASP A 200 -18.56 21.75 -4.41
CA ASP A 200 -18.42 20.71 -5.44
C ASP A 200 -17.30 19.73 -5.08
N TRP A 201 -17.68 18.48 -4.79
CA TRP A 201 -16.74 17.39 -4.49
C TRP A 201 -16.47 16.51 -5.69
N GLU A 202 -17.19 16.72 -6.80
CA GLU A 202 -17.07 15.90 -7.99
C GLU A 202 -15.65 15.93 -8.54
N GLU A 203 -15.17 14.78 -8.99
CA GLU A 203 -13.88 14.67 -9.65
C GLU A 203 -14.08 14.26 -11.10
N ARG A 204 -13.53 15.05 -12.02
CA ARG A 204 -13.59 14.77 -13.45
C ARG A 204 -12.25 14.30 -13.95
N PHE A 205 -12.26 13.18 -14.66
CA PHE A 205 -11.09 12.69 -15.37
C PHE A 205 -11.50 12.19 -16.75
N ARG A 206 -11.03 12.91 -17.78
CA ARG A 206 -11.45 12.74 -19.17
C ARG A 206 -12.98 12.83 -19.26
N SER A 207 -13.64 11.81 -19.82
CA SER A 207 -15.10 11.76 -19.97
C SER A 207 -15.86 11.26 -18.73
N HIS A 208 -15.15 10.89 -17.65
CA HIS A 208 -15.76 10.30 -16.46
C HIS A 208 -15.85 11.32 -15.33
N THR A 209 -16.99 11.33 -14.62
CA THR A 209 -17.23 12.14 -13.43
C THR A 209 -17.53 11.20 -12.26
N ASP A 210 -16.73 11.31 -11.21
CA ASP A 210 -17.00 10.69 -9.91
C ASP A 210 -17.77 11.69 -9.04
N SER A 211 -18.93 11.27 -8.54
CA SER A 211 -19.84 12.10 -7.75
C SER A 211 -19.41 12.31 -6.30
N ARG A 212 -18.51 11.47 -5.77
CA ARG A 212 -17.93 11.55 -4.42
C ARG A 212 -18.94 11.94 -3.32
N PRO A 213 -19.99 11.12 -3.08
CA PRO A 213 -21.12 11.48 -2.23
C PRO A 213 -20.77 11.73 -0.75
N TYR A 214 -19.61 11.25 -0.30
CA TYR A 214 -19.12 11.42 1.08
C TYR A 214 -17.91 12.36 1.18
N GLY A 215 -17.54 13.00 0.07
CA GLY A 215 -16.44 13.96 0.01
C GLY A 215 -15.06 13.34 0.26
N PRO A 216 -14.11 14.12 0.80
CA PRO A 216 -12.79 13.64 1.23
C PRO A 216 -12.90 12.63 2.38
N GLN A 217 -12.29 11.46 2.22
CA GLN A 217 -12.30 10.39 3.22
C GLN A 217 -10.94 9.67 3.34
N SER A 218 -9.89 10.33 2.86
CA SER A 218 -8.56 9.73 2.74
C SER A 218 -7.87 9.56 4.08
N ILE A 219 -6.89 8.66 4.08
CA ILE A 219 -6.01 8.38 5.20
C ILE A 219 -4.58 8.56 4.71
N SER A 220 -3.76 9.31 5.44
CA SER A 220 -2.33 9.42 5.16
C SER A 220 -1.52 9.27 6.44
N PHE A 221 -0.33 8.67 6.37
CA PHE A 221 0.58 8.57 7.50
C PHE A 221 2.00 8.22 7.05
N ASP A 222 2.99 8.60 7.84
CA ASP A 222 4.36 8.13 7.64
C ASP A 222 4.62 6.81 8.37
N VAL A 223 5.44 5.97 7.74
CA VAL A 223 6.05 4.79 8.34
C VAL A 223 7.57 4.90 8.26
N SER A 224 8.23 4.70 9.38
CA SER A 224 9.66 4.83 9.53
C SER A 224 10.30 3.51 9.91
N PHE A 225 11.24 3.07 9.10
CA PHE A 225 12.01 1.85 9.30
C PHE A 225 13.38 2.21 9.85
N TYR A 226 13.61 1.89 11.13
CA TYR A 226 14.87 2.20 11.81
C TYR A 226 15.93 1.15 11.49
N ASP A 227 17.19 1.59 11.38
CA ASP A 227 18.33 0.75 11.02
C ASP A 227 18.17 0.05 9.65
N ALA A 228 17.34 0.62 8.77
CA ALA A 228 17.13 0.14 7.41
C ALA A 228 18.05 0.85 6.41
N ASP A 229 18.61 0.08 5.49
CA ASP A 229 19.36 0.58 4.33
C ASP A 229 18.45 0.68 3.10
N PHE A 230 17.52 -0.27 2.95
CA PHE A 230 16.65 -0.41 1.80
C PHE A 230 15.24 -0.86 2.21
N VAL A 231 14.27 -0.57 1.35
CA VAL A 231 12.91 -1.09 1.42
C VAL A 231 12.54 -1.80 0.11
N TYR A 232 11.66 -2.80 0.22
CA TYR A 232 11.28 -3.73 -0.83
C TYR A 232 9.79 -4.03 -0.76
N GLY A 233 9.22 -4.55 -1.85
CA GLY A 233 7.84 -5.03 -1.87
C GLY A 233 6.92 -4.06 -2.60
N ILE A 234 5.71 -3.89 -2.06
CA ILE A 234 4.61 -3.13 -2.65
C ILE A 234 4.37 -3.39 -4.16
N PRO A 235 4.43 -4.64 -4.65
CA PRO A 235 4.21 -4.92 -6.08
C PRO A 235 2.78 -4.55 -6.51
N GLU A 236 2.49 -4.36 -7.79
CA GLU A 236 3.31 -4.68 -8.97
C GLU A 236 3.79 -3.43 -9.72
N HIS A 237 5.11 -3.30 -9.87
CA HIS A 237 5.78 -2.21 -10.59
C HIS A 237 6.92 -2.75 -11.44
N ALA A 238 7.10 -2.18 -12.63
CA ALA A 238 8.29 -2.42 -13.43
C ALA A 238 9.44 -1.54 -12.92
N THR A 239 10.04 -1.90 -11.79
CA THR A 239 11.13 -1.15 -11.15
C THR A 239 12.18 -2.09 -10.54
N SER A 240 13.22 -1.54 -9.91
CA SER A 240 14.19 -2.32 -9.16
C SER A 240 13.56 -2.98 -7.93
N LEU A 241 14.09 -4.14 -7.52
CA LEU A 241 13.64 -4.83 -6.32
C LEU A 241 13.73 -3.95 -5.07
N ALA A 242 14.88 -3.27 -4.89
CA ALA A 242 15.01 -2.20 -3.91
C ALA A 242 14.30 -0.95 -4.45
N LEU A 243 13.34 -0.44 -3.71
CA LEU A 243 12.53 0.69 -4.12
C LEU A 243 13.37 1.97 -4.09
N LYS A 244 13.14 2.83 -5.07
CA LYS A 244 13.86 4.10 -5.22
C LYS A 244 13.13 5.20 -4.45
N PRO A 245 13.85 6.20 -3.92
CA PRO A 245 13.21 7.40 -3.39
C PRO A 245 12.36 8.11 -4.46
N THR A 246 11.18 8.57 -4.06
CA THR A 246 10.19 9.28 -4.92
C THR A 246 9.98 10.73 -4.51
N LYS A 247 10.54 11.15 -3.37
CA LYS A 247 10.50 12.54 -2.88
C LYS A 247 11.67 12.82 -1.96
N GLY A 248 12.31 13.98 -2.09
CA GLY A 248 13.40 14.43 -1.21
C GLY A 248 14.51 15.17 -1.98
N PRO A 249 15.52 15.70 -1.28
CA PRO A 249 16.67 16.34 -1.91
C PRO A 249 17.34 15.42 -2.93
N GLY A 250 17.59 15.92 -4.14
CA GLY A 250 18.25 15.16 -5.21
C GLY A 250 17.37 14.13 -5.92
N VAL A 251 16.08 14.03 -5.59
CA VAL A 251 15.10 13.25 -6.34
C VAL A 251 14.45 14.17 -7.36
N GLU A 252 14.65 13.92 -8.66
CA GLU A 252 13.93 14.63 -9.74
C GLU A 252 12.41 14.43 -9.58
N ASP A 253 11.59 15.35 -10.14
CA ASP A 253 10.12 15.32 -10.01
C ASP A 253 9.54 13.92 -10.31
N SER A 254 9.29 13.17 -9.24
CA SER A 254 8.94 11.75 -9.29
C SER A 254 7.54 11.51 -8.72
N GLU A 255 6.87 10.50 -9.25
CA GLU A 255 5.56 10.05 -8.81
C GLU A 255 5.71 9.02 -7.68
N PRO A 256 4.76 8.97 -6.73
CA PRO A 256 4.77 7.95 -5.70
C PRO A 256 4.47 6.58 -6.33
N TYR A 257 4.88 5.50 -5.66
CA TYR A 257 4.48 4.15 -6.05
C TYR A 257 2.97 4.03 -5.94
N ARG A 258 2.30 3.69 -7.05
CA ARG A 258 0.83 3.62 -7.10
C ARG A 258 0.36 2.17 -7.04
N LEU A 259 -0.54 1.86 -6.13
CA LEU A 259 -1.19 0.56 -6.01
C LEU A 259 -2.67 0.76 -6.35
N PHE A 260 -2.97 0.48 -7.61
CA PHE A 260 -4.31 0.49 -8.17
C PHE A 260 -4.29 -0.45 -9.37
N ASN A 261 -5.04 -1.54 -9.30
CA ASN A 261 -4.99 -2.58 -10.33
C ASN A 261 -5.53 -2.03 -11.65
N LEU A 262 -4.64 -1.87 -12.62
CA LEU A 262 -4.89 -1.24 -13.91
C LEU A 262 -4.45 -2.15 -15.05
N ASP A 263 -5.21 -2.14 -16.14
CA ASP A 263 -4.75 -2.69 -17.41
C ASP A 263 -3.88 -1.64 -18.12
N VAL A 264 -2.57 -1.75 -17.97
CA VAL A 264 -1.60 -0.80 -18.53
C VAL A 264 -1.02 -1.36 -19.83
N PHE A 265 -1.50 -0.84 -20.96
CA PHE A 265 -0.99 -1.19 -22.27
C PHE A 265 0.46 -0.69 -22.46
N GLU A 266 1.34 -1.59 -22.92
CA GLU A 266 2.76 -1.31 -23.20
C GLU A 266 3.44 -0.49 -22.09
N TYR A 267 3.36 -0.99 -20.86
CA TYR A 267 3.90 -0.34 -19.66
C TYR A 267 5.37 0.05 -19.80
N ILE A 268 5.76 1.11 -19.10
CA ILE A 268 7.14 1.61 -19.10
C ILE A 268 7.98 0.89 -18.04
N HIS A 269 9.22 0.57 -18.40
CA HIS A 269 10.21 0.05 -17.47
C HIS A 269 10.79 1.16 -16.58
N ASP A 270 11.24 0.77 -15.39
CA ASP A 270 11.80 1.66 -14.38
C ASP A 270 10.87 2.80 -13.97
N SER A 271 9.64 2.44 -13.59
CA SER A 271 8.58 3.39 -13.26
C SER A 271 7.88 3.02 -11.94
N PRO A 272 7.53 4.02 -11.09
CA PRO A 272 6.69 3.80 -9.90
C PRO A 272 5.20 3.62 -10.24
N PHE A 273 4.86 3.61 -11.53
CA PHE A 273 3.49 3.47 -12.00
C PHE A 273 2.95 2.05 -11.76
N GLY A 274 1.78 1.97 -11.14
CA GLY A 274 1.13 0.69 -10.79
C GLY A 274 0.68 -0.11 -12.01
N LEU A 275 0.74 -1.44 -11.90
CA LEU A 275 0.35 -2.39 -12.94
C LEU A 275 -0.92 -3.16 -12.55
N TYR A 276 -0.93 -4.49 -12.69
CA TYR A 276 -2.15 -5.30 -12.68
C TYR A 276 -2.53 -5.79 -11.28
N GLY A 277 -1.55 -6.00 -10.41
CA GLY A 277 -1.72 -6.44 -9.04
C GLY A 277 -1.23 -5.41 -8.01
N SER A 278 -1.77 -5.49 -6.79
CA SER A 278 -1.39 -4.66 -5.66
C SER A 278 -1.27 -5.50 -4.40
N ILE A 279 -0.08 -5.53 -3.78
CA ILE A 279 0.13 -6.14 -2.46
C ILE A 279 0.76 -5.07 -1.55
N PRO A 280 0.02 -4.42 -0.66
CA PRO A 280 0.50 -3.31 0.17
C PRO A 280 1.37 -3.76 1.35
N PHE A 281 2.39 -4.57 1.07
CA PHE A 281 3.33 -5.13 2.03
C PHE A 281 4.74 -4.67 1.69
N MET A 282 5.40 -4.06 2.66
CA MET A 282 6.77 -3.56 2.55
C MET A 282 7.68 -4.26 3.55
N ILE A 283 8.86 -4.65 3.08
CA ILE A 283 9.94 -5.19 3.90
C ILE A 283 11.07 -4.18 3.92
N SER A 284 11.63 -3.90 5.10
CA SER A 284 12.89 -3.18 5.23
C SER A 284 14.04 -4.14 5.53
N HIS A 285 15.24 -3.76 5.13
CA HIS A 285 16.46 -4.49 5.49
C HIS A 285 17.61 -3.52 5.70
N GLY A 286 18.41 -3.77 6.73
CA GLY A 286 19.68 -3.08 6.93
C GLY A 286 20.70 -3.92 7.68
N LYS A 287 21.97 -3.56 7.50
CA LYS A 287 23.11 -4.35 7.99
C LYS A 287 23.20 -4.43 9.51
N SER A 288 22.78 -3.37 10.22
CA SER A 288 22.94 -3.27 11.69
C SER A 288 21.92 -4.11 12.46
N ARG A 289 20.67 -4.14 12.00
CA ARG A 289 19.54 -4.73 12.72
C ARG A 289 18.93 -5.96 12.02
N GLY A 290 19.03 -6.04 10.69
CA GLY A 290 18.33 -7.04 9.90
C GLY A 290 17.06 -6.46 9.26
N SER A 291 15.96 -7.20 9.32
CA SER A 291 14.71 -6.90 8.63
C SER A 291 13.55 -6.63 9.57
N SER A 292 12.63 -5.81 9.10
CA SER A 292 11.29 -5.62 9.65
C SER A 292 10.30 -5.50 8.50
N GLY A 293 9.01 -5.56 8.77
CA GLY A 293 7.99 -5.43 7.75
C GLY A 293 6.78 -4.62 8.21
N PHE A 294 6.07 -4.07 7.24
CA PHE A 294 4.84 -3.33 7.42
C PHE A 294 3.83 -3.76 6.37
N PHE A 295 2.65 -4.20 6.78
CA PHE A 295 1.56 -4.53 5.87
C PHE A 295 0.37 -3.63 6.15
N TRP A 296 -0.04 -2.89 5.11
CA TRP A 296 -1.15 -1.97 5.15
C TRP A 296 -2.40 -2.62 4.54
N LEU A 297 -3.30 -3.14 5.36
CA LEU A 297 -4.49 -3.84 4.90
C LEU A 297 -5.57 -2.83 4.48
N ASN A 298 -5.44 -2.34 3.24
CA ASN A 298 -6.41 -1.46 2.60
C ASN A 298 -6.60 -1.87 1.13
N ALA A 299 -7.81 -1.70 0.60
CA ALA A 299 -8.16 -2.09 -0.77
C ALA A 299 -8.51 -0.89 -1.67
N ALA A 300 -8.51 0.33 -1.14
CA ALA A 300 -8.71 1.54 -1.92
C ALA A 300 -7.48 1.86 -2.78
N GLU A 301 -7.61 2.81 -3.71
CA GLU A 301 -6.44 3.37 -4.37
C GLU A 301 -5.46 3.89 -3.32
N MET A 302 -4.20 3.51 -3.45
CA MET A 302 -3.15 4.03 -2.59
C MET A 302 -1.90 4.43 -3.35
N GLN A 303 -1.20 5.41 -2.81
CA GLN A 303 0.04 5.96 -3.32
C GLN A 303 1.05 6.04 -2.18
N ILE A 304 2.28 5.62 -2.43
CA ILE A 304 3.30 5.43 -1.41
C ILE A 304 4.58 6.14 -1.85
N ASP A 305 4.99 7.13 -1.07
CA ASP A 305 6.29 7.76 -1.26
C ASP A 305 7.38 7.01 -0.48
N VAL A 306 8.53 6.79 -1.11
CA VAL A 306 9.78 6.49 -0.42
C VAL A 306 10.56 7.79 -0.29
N LEU A 307 10.80 8.22 0.95
CA LEU A 307 11.34 9.54 1.23
C LEU A 307 12.87 9.46 1.28
N GLY A 308 13.51 10.25 0.41
CA GLY A 308 14.95 10.30 0.26
C GLY A 308 15.65 10.92 1.48
N PRO A 309 16.95 10.65 1.69
CA PRO A 309 17.71 11.26 2.78
C PRO A 309 17.58 12.79 2.78
N GLY A 310 17.40 13.38 3.96
CA GLY A 310 17.29 14.83 4.14
C GLY A 310 15.91 15.43 3.83
N TRP A 311 14.90 14.60 3.52
CA TRP A 311 13.55 15.09 3.20
C TRP A 311 12.87 15.88 4.32
N ASN A 312 13.28 15.67 5.58
CA ASN A 312 12.71 16.28 6.78
C ASN A 312 13.75 16.99 7.66
N ASP A 313 14.93 17.37 7.14
CA ASP A 313 16.04 17.91 7.95
C ASP A 313 15.65 19.07 8.85
N GLU A 314 14.83 19.99 8.35
CA GLU A 314 14.29 21.12 9.13
C GLU A 314 13.52 20.63 10.37
N PHE A 315 12.68 19.62 10.22
CA PHE A 315 11.85 19.06 11.30
C PHE A 315 12.65 18.14 12.23
N SER A 316 13.54 17.32 11.68
CA SER A 316 14.43 16.44 12.44
C SER A 316 15.34 17.24 13.38
N SER A 317 15.76 18.44 12.98
CA SER A 317 16.53 19.36 13.83
C SER A 317 15.73 19.86 15.04
N VAL A 318 14.41 20.04 14.90
CA VAL A 318 13.50 20.47 15.98
C VAL A 318 13.23 19.33 16.97
N LEU A 319 13.11 18.09 16.49
CA LEU A 319 12.84 16.92 17.33
C LEU A 319 14.09 16.30 17.98
N LEU A 320 15.29 16.87 17.78
CA LEU A 320 16.56 16.33 18.29
C LEU A 320 16.77 14.84 17.95
N LEU A 321 16.28 14.40 16.79
CA LEU A 321 16.44 13.01 16.38
C LEU A 321 17.93 12.74 16.12
N PRO A 322 18.50 11.62 16.59
CA PRO A 322 19.91 11.30 16.37
C PRO A 322 20.24 11.23 14.87
N SER A 323 21.17 12.08 14.41
CA SER A 323 21.59 12.18 13.01
C SER A 323 22.31 10.92 12.48
N ASP A 324 22.75 10.03 13.37
CA ASP A 324 23.65 8.91 13.03
C ASP A 324 22.92 7.58 12.75
N GLN A 325 21.59 7.52 12.90
CA GLN A 325 20.86 6.27 12.69
C GLN A 325 20.31 6.18 11.28
N LYS A 326 20.75 5.15 10.54
CA LYS A 326 20.19 4.83 9.22
C LYS A 326 18.69 4.58 9.35
N ARG A 327 17.90 5.17 8.47
CA ARG A 327 16.45 5.13 8.51
C ARG A 327 15.90 5.34 7.10
N VAL A 328 14.86 4.60 6.77
CA VAL A 328 14.06 4.84 5.57
C VAL A 328 12.66 5.25 6.00
N ASP A 329 12.21 6.39 5.50
CA ASP A 329 10.87 6.90 5.74
C ASP A 329 10.00 6.71 4.51
N THR A 330 8.71 6.44 4.74
CA THR A 330 7.72 6.27 3.69
C THR A 330 6.45 7.02 4.06
N LEU A 331 5.74 7.56 3.07
CA LEU A 331 4.44 8.21 3.27
C LEU A 331 3.38 7.44 2.51
N TRP A 332 2.44 6.85 3.24
CA TRP A 332 1.34 6.05 2.72
C TRP A 332 0.10 6.91 2.62
N MET A 333 -0.59 6.86 1.49
CA MET A 333 -1.76 7.69 1.19
C MET A 333 -2.82 6.80 0.58
N SER A 334 -3.98 6.64 1.21
CA SER A 334 -5.08 5.81 0.71
C SER A 334 -6.35 6.63 0.61
N GLU A 335 -7.13 6.39 -0.44
CA GLU A 335 -8.34 7.16 -0.73
C GLU A 335 -9.44 7.01 0.32
N ALA A 336 -9.59 5.81 0.90
CA ALA A 336 -10.68 5.46 1.80
C ALA A 336 -10.33 4.25 2.70
N GLY A 337 -11.33 3.77 3.44
CA GLY A 337 -11.21 2.62 4.33
C GLY A 337 -10.92 3.02 5.77
N VAL A 338 -10.52 2.04 6.58
CA VAL A 338 -10.03 2.21 7.95
C VAL A 338 -8.50 2.16 7.98
N VAL A 339 -7.90 2.53 9.12
CA VAL A 339 -6.52 2.12 9.40
C VAL A 339 -6.54 0.69 9.88
N ASP A 340 -5.85 -0.20 9.18
CA ASP A 340 -5.60 -1.59 9.57
C ASP A 340 -4.20 -1.98 9.13
N ALA A 341 -3.25 -1.93 10.06
CA ALA A 341 -1.83 -2.07 9.78
C ALA A 341 -1.19 -3.17 10.63
N PHE A 342 -0.26 -3.91 10.05
CA PHE A 342 0.49 -4.97 10.71
C PHE A 342 1.98 -4.65 10.72
N PHE A 343 2.58 -4.85 11.89
CA PHE A 343 3.98 -4.57 12.19
C PHE A 343 4.67 -5.92 12.38
N PHE A 344 5.73 -6.15 11.62
CA PHE A 344 6.50 -7.40 11.64
C PHE A 344 7.93 -7.12 12.11
N VAL A 345 8.35 -7.75 13.20
CA VAL A 345 9.61 -7.43 13.88
C VAL A 345 10.86 -8.10 13.30
N GLY A 346 10.69 -9.15 12.49
CA GLY A 346 11.77 -9.96 11.93
C GLY A 346 12.40 -10.92 12.96
N PRO A 347 13.74 -11.07 13.02
CA PRO A 347 14.77 -10.15 12.50
C PRO A 347 15.33 -10.50 11.11
N GLY A 348 15.07 -11.69 10.56
CA GLY A 348 15.51 -12.07 9.22
C GLY A 348 14.44 -11.81 8.15
N PRO A 349 14.80 -11.67 6.86
CA PRO A 349 13.82 -11.60 5.77
C PRO A 349 12.85 -12.79 5.76
N LYS A 350 13.36 -13.99 6.06
CA LYS A 350 12.54 -15.22 6.19
C LYS A 350 11.51 -15.11 7.31
N ASP A 351 11.88 -14.51 8.44
CA ASP A 351 11.00 -14.37 9.59
C ASP A 351 9.89 -13.36 9.29
N VAL A 352 10.22 -12.24 8.65
CA VAL A 352 9.23 -11.25 8.20
C VAL A 352 8.23 -11.86 7.22
N VAL A 353 8.69 -12.65 6.24
CA VAL A 353 7.81 -13.35 5.30
C VAL A 353 6.97 -14.42 6.00
N LYS A 354 7.54 -15.14 6.99
CA LYS A 354 6.80 -16.11 7.80
C LYS A 354 5.70 -15.42 8.63
N GLN A 355 6.00 -14.29 9.24
CA GLN A 355 5.04 -13.47 9.97
C GLN A 355 3.92 -12.98 9.03
N TYR A 356 4.27 -12.46 7.85
CA TYR A 356 3.29 -12.02 6.85
C TYR A 356 2.38 -13.16 6.37
N THR A 357 2.95 -14.30 5.97
CA THR A 357 2.18 -15.48 5.54
C THR A 357 1.38 -16.13 6.67
N SER A 358 1.75 -15.91 7.93
CA SER A 358 0.90 -16.29 9.06
C SER A 358 -0.38 -15.46 9.14
N VAL A 359 -0.36 -14.22 8.63
CA VAL A 359 -1.54 -13.32 8.54
C VAL A 359 -2.36 -13.61 7.29
N THR A 360 -1.73 -13.74 6.13
CA THR A 360 -2.40 -13.76 4.82
C THR A 360 -2.54 -15.15 4.20
N GLY A 361 -1.98 -16.17 4.83
CA GLY A 361 -1.89 -17.52 4.29
C GLY A 361 -0.62 -17.76 3.46
N ALA A 362 -0.27 -19.03 3.34
CA ALA A 362 0.84 -19.49 2.51
C ALA A 362 0.39 -19.74 1.06
N PRO A 363 1.31 -19.68 0.08
CA PRO A 363 0.99 -20.09 -1.29
C PRO A 363 0.41 -21.50 -1.34
N ALA A 364 -0.64 -21.68 -2.14
CA ALA A 364 -1.18 -23.01 -2.40
C ALA A 364 -0.12 -23.89 -3.07
N LEU A 365 -0.07 -25.18 -2.71
CA LEU A 365 0.83 -26.13 -3.35
C LEU A 365 0.47 -26.22 -4.85
N PRO A 366 1.37 -25.83 -5.77
CA PRO A 366 1.07 -25.87 -7.18
C PRO A 366 0.89 -27.31 -7.66
N GLN A 367 0.02 -27.50 -8.65
CA GLN A 367 -0.03 -28.78 -9.37
C GLN A 367 1.32 -29.02 -10.06
N LEU A 368 1.77 -30.27 -10.12
CA LEU A 368 3.11 -30.60 -10.64
C LEU A 368 3.33 -30.07 -12.07
N PHE A 369 2.30 -30.10 -12.93
CA PHE A 369 2.41 -29.59 -14.29
C PHE A 369 2.56 -28.06 -14.36
N ALA A 370 2.13 -27.33 -13.33
CA ALA A 370 2.10 -25.87 -13.33
C ALA A 370 3.50 -25.25 -13.18
N VAL A 371 4.48 -26.00 -12.67
CA VAL A 371 5.88 -25.54 -12.53
C VAL A 371 6.75 -25.88 -13.75
N ALA A 372 6.18 -26.57 -14.75
CA ALA A 372 6.86 -26.93 -15.99
C ALA A 372 6.70 -25.82 -17.06
N TYR A 373 7.19 -26.08 -18.27
CA TYR A 373 7.08 -25.14 -19.40
C TYR A 373 5.65 -25.03 -19.95
N HIS A 374 5.17 -23.79 -20.11
CA HIS A 374 3.85 -23.45 -20.67
C HIS A 374 4.00 -22.71 -22.00
N GLN A 375 3.47 -23.28 -23.08
CA GLN A 375 3.51 -22.69 -24.42
C GLN A 375 2.22 -21.94 -24.69
N CYS A 376 2.30 -20.64 -24.95
CA CYS A 376 1.12 -19.79 -25.15
C CYS A 376 1.38 -18.69 -26.19
N ARG A 377 0.33 -18.27 -26.90
CA ARG A 377 0.32 -17.08 -27.77
C ARG A 377 -1.10 -16.59 -27.98
N TRP A 378 -1.27 -15.31 -28.31
CA TRP A 378 -2.52 -14.75 -28.80
C TRP A 378 -2.53 -14.81 -30.35
N ASN A 379 -3.23 -15.72 -31.03
CA ASN A 379 -3.89 -16.96 -30.57
C ASN A 379 -3.52 -18.11 -31.48
N TYR A 380 -3.54 -19.35 -30.97
CA TYR A 380 -3.64 -20.53 -31.82
C TYR A 380 -4.89 -20.46 -32.70
N ARG A 381 -4.74 -20.84 -33.97
CA ARG A 381 -5.76 -20.62 -35.00
C ARG A 381 -6.97 -21.53 -34.83
N ASP A 382 -6.72 -22.81 -34.57
CA ASP A 382 -7.70 -23.88 -34.50
C ASP A 382 -7.09 -25.13 -33.83
N GLU A 383 -7.85 -26.23 -33.77
CA GLU A 383 -7.38 -27.51 -33.21
C GLU A 383 -6.15 -28.06 -33.97
N GLU A 384 -6.08 -27.89 -35.28
CA GLU A 384 -4.97 -28.39 -36.10
C GLU A 384 -3.68 -27.65 -35.79
N ASP A 385 -3.73 -26.32 -35.61
CA ASP A 385 -2.59 -25.53 -35.14
C ASP A 385 -2.08 -26.00 -33.77
N VAL A 386 -2.99 -26.34 -32.85
CA VAL A 386 -2.60 -26.86 -31.53
C VAL A 386 -1.89 -28.22 -31.66
N TYR A 387 -2.45 -29.17 -32.41
CA TYR A 387 -1.80 -30.47 -32.63
C TYR A 387 -0.45 -30.35 -33.33
N ASN A 388 -0.35 -29.44 -34.30
CA ASN A 388 0.90 -29.21 -35.02
C ASN A 388 1.98 -28.62 -34.10
N VAL A 389 1.61 -27.65 -33.25
CA VAL A 389 2.54 -27.10 -32.24
C VAL A 389 3.00 -28.21 -31.31
N ASP A 390 2.07 -28.99 -30.76
CA ASP A 390 2.36 -30.12 -29.87
C ASP A 390 3.33 -31.15 -30.49
N ALA A 391 3.00 -31.63 -31.70
CA ALA A 391 3.85 -32.58 -32.42
C ALA A 391 5.26 -32.03 -32.72
N LYS A 392 5.41 -30.71 -32.89
CA LYS A 392 6.72 -30.09 -33.12
C LYS A 392 7.59 -30.04 -31.86
N PHE A 393 7.00 -29.97 -30.66
CA PHE A 393 7.78 -30.11 -29.42
C PHE A 393 8.38 -31.51 -29.31
N ASP A 394 7.60 -32.55 -29.65
CA ASP A 394 8.08 -33.93 -29.70
C ASP A 394 9.15 -34.14 -30.78
N GLU A 395 8.92 -33.64 -32.01
CA GLU A 395 9.87 -33.75 -33.12
C GLU A 395 11.24 -33.11 -32.79
N HIS A 396 11.25 -32.02 -32.02
CA HIS A 396 12.45 -31.28 -31.66
C HIS A 396 13.01 -31.63 -30.28
N ASP A 397 12.45 -32.65 -29.59
CA ASP A 397 12.88 -33.08 -28.26
C ASP A 397 12.89 -31.93 -27.22
N ILE A 398 11.86 -31.07 -27.28
CA ILE A 398 11.66 -29.96 -26.35
C ILE A 398 10.50 -30.32 -25.42
N HIS A 399 10.77 -30.45 -24.11
CA HIS A 399 9.73 -30.80 -23.15
C HIS A 399 8.73 -29.66 -22.92
N MET A 400 7.45 -29.94 -23.18
CA MET A 400 6.32 -29.07 -22.89
C MET A 400 5.30 -29.84 -22.03
N MET A 401 4.66 -29.13 -21.10
CA MET A 401 3.64 -29.72 -20.23
C MET A 401 2.24 -29.13 -20.45
N PHE A 402 2.15 -27.90 -20.98
CA PHE A 402 0.88 -27.23 -21.20
C PHE A 402 0.88 -26.34 -22.44
N CYS A 403 -0.19 -26.41 -23.23
CA CYS A 403 -0.48 -25.52 -24.35
C CYS A 403 -1.70 -24.63 -24.04
N GLY A 404 -1.47 -23.33 -23.91
CA GLY A 404 -2.44 -22.35 -23.41
C GLY A 404 -3.32 -21.72 -24.49
N LEU A 405 -4.64 -21.82 -24.31
CA LEU A 405 -5.64 -21.28 -25.23
C LEU A 405 -6.23 -19.95 -24.71
N ILE A 406 -6.22 -18.90 -25.53
CA ILE A 406 -6.63 -17.52 -25.16
C ILE A 406 -8.01 -17.15 -25.76
N LEU A 407 -8.54 -15.98 -25.38
CA LEU A 407 -9.89 -15.45 -25.59
C LEU A 407 -10.45 -15.55 -27.02
N SER A 408 -9.64 -15.60 -28.09
CA SER A 408 -10.24 -15.71 -29.44
C SER A 408 -10.96 -17.01 -29.68
N ILE A 409 -10.73 -18.06 -28.89
CA ILE A 409 -11.52 -19.29 -28.99
C ILE A 409 -12.99 -19.01 -28.71
N LEU A 410 -13.28 -17.92 -28.00
CA LEU A 410 -14.62 -17.47 -27.70
C LEU A 410 -15.26 -16.66 -28.85
N MET A 411 -14.62 -16.34 -30.00
CA MET A 411 -15.09 -15.35 -31.00
C MET A 411 -16.63 -15.12 -31.03
N GLY A 412 -17.11 -14.10 -30.30
CA GLY A 412 -18.53 -13.69 -30.26
C GLY A 412 -19.46 -14.52 -29.35
N ARG A 413 -18.93 -15.45 -28.56
CA ARG A 413 -19.63 -16.23 -27.54
C ARG A 413 -19.11 -15.85 -26.16
N GLY A 414 -19.96 -16.01 -25.15
CA GLY A 414 -19.59 -15.73 -23.76
C GLY A 414 -18.51 -16.68 -23.24
N ILE A 415 -17.96 -16.34 -22.07
CA ILE A 415 -17.06 -17.22 -21.30
C ILE A 415 -17.73 -18.60 -21.11
N LEU A 416 -16.93 -19.66 -21.04
CA LEU A 416 -17.35 -21.08 -20.99
C LEU A 416 -17.86 -21.68 -22.32
N HIS A 417 -17.78 -20.95 -23.44
CA HIS A 417 -18.22 -21.45 -24.74
C HIS A 417 -17.10 -21.52 -25.78
N GLY A 418 -16.94 -22.66 -26.43
CA GLY A 418 -16.10 -22.81 -27.62
C GLY A 418 -16.76 -22.30 -28.90
N THR A 419 -15.96 -21.76 -29.81
CA THR A 419 -16.37 -21.60 -31.20
C THR A 419 -16.29 -22.93 -31.93
N SER A 420 -17.44 -23.55 -32.20
CA SER A 420 -17.53 -24.81 -32.95
C SER A 420 -16.93 -24.75 -34.37
N ARG A 421 -16.66 -23.54 -34.89
CA ARG A 421 -16.06 -23.34 -36.21
C ARG A 421 -14.54 -23.62 -36.21
N TYR A 422 -13.85 -23.24 -35.13
CA TYR A 422 -12.39 -23.37 -35.01
C TYR A 422 -12.00 -24.50 -34.06
N PHE A 423 -12.87 -24.81 -33.10
CA PHE A 423 -12.70 -25.89 -32.13
C PHE A 423 -13.95 -26.79 -32.09
N PRO A 424 -14.20 -27.59 -33.14
CA PRO A 424 -15.37 -28.47 -33.23
C PRO A 424 -15.29 -29.70 -32.30
N THR A 425 -14.09 -30.16 -31.92
CA THR A 425 -13.84 -31.39 -31.15
C THR A 425 -12.99 -31.18 -29.89
N GLN A 426 -13.30 -30.13 -29.12
CA GLN A 426 -12.58 -29.78 -27.89
C GLN A 426 -12.33 -30.94 -26.91
N LYS A 427 -13.27 -31.86 -26.75
CA LYS A 427 -13.09 -33.04 -25.87
C LYS A 427 -12.00 -33.98 -26.38
N ARG A 428 -11.79 -34.07 -27.70
CA ARG A 428 -10.74 -34.87 -28.32
C ARG A 428 -9.39 -34.17 -28.20
N CYS A 429 -9.35 -32.87 -28.44
CA CYS A 429 -8.16 -32.03 -28.29
C CYS A 429 -7.60 -32.01 -26.86
N ARG A 430 -8.41 -32.31 -25.83
CA ARG A 430 -7.96 -32.45 -24.43
C ARG A 430 -7.45 -33.85 -24.07
N ARG A 431 -7.62 -34.84 -24.94
CA ARG A 431 -7.27 -36.25 -24.68
C ARG A 431 -5.93 -36.65 -25.29
N SER A 432 -5.53 -35.97 -26.37
CA SER A 432 -4.13 -35.88 -26.80
C SER A 432 -3.37 -35.11 -25.72
#